data_AF-A0A534KE50-F1
#
_entry.id   AF-A0A534KE50-F1
#
_cell.length_a   1.000
_cell.length_b   1.000
_cell.length_c   1.000
_cell.angle_alpha   90.00
_cell.angle_beta   90.00
_cell.angle_gamma   90.00
#
_symmetry.space_group_name_H-M   'P 1'
#
loop_
_entity.id
_entity.type
_entity.pdbx_description
1 polymer ?
#
loop_
_entity_poly.entity_id
_entity_poly.type
_entity_poly.pdbx_seq_one_letter_code
_entity_poly.pdbx_strand_id
1 'polypeptide(L)'
;MLVVCLVSAALVLVVIAADLILRQQATMSQPNPLPPSSGYGVYLFVDEVTRHSTLAGRAPTNGYWLQVYITARNTGPTPLSPTYRDWEARDATGLFSAQPVQSLYGSETLYPSQYTTYWLRFDLNAAFQPDRVVLALSNGHELGVPLVGGPRRLGILVGRSGDGTNWTMTITSRPAGLTASGTMVTVLNATGETALAATALSALTYSTVRVVYVPAGNGTYVSVADRLLFGTIAYPAGYSYRISDSTTELVNGTFSG
;
A
#
# COMPACT_ATOMS: atom_id res chain seq x y z
N MET A 1 -45.48 -52.40 -3.79
CA MET A 1 -44.55 -51.94 -4.85
C MET A 1 -44.41 -50.41 -4.92
N LEU A 2 -45.44 -49.61 -4.60
CA LEU A 2 -45.39 -48.14 -4.65
C LEU A 2 -44.46 -47.49 -3.59
N VAL A 3 -44.35 -48.09 -2.39
CA VAL A 3 -43.58 -47.55 -1.27
C VAL A 3 -42.06 -47.62 -1.50
N VAL A 4 -41.58 -48.63 -2.24
CA VAL A 4 -40.15 -48.80 -2.54
C VAL A 4 -39.68 -47.73 -3.53
N CYS A 5 -40.50 -47.37 -4.53
CA CYS A 5 -40.16 -46.33 -5.51
C CYS A 5 -40.06 -44.93 -4.88
N LEU A 6 -40.89 -44.61 -3.88
CA LEU A 6 -40.86 -43.31 -3.20
C LEU A 6 -39.61 -43.13 -2.33
N VAL A 7 -39.16 -44.19 -1.65
CA VAL A 7 -37.93 -44.16 -0.86
C VAL A 7 -36.70 -44.02 -1.76
N SER A 8 -36.69 -44.70 -2.93
CA SER A 8 -35.61 -44.56 -3.91
C SER A 8 -35.53 -43.15 -4.51
N ALA A 9 -36.68 -42.53 -4.84
CA ALA A 9 -36.69 -41.17 -5.38
C ALA A 9 -36.23 -40.13 -4.35
N ALA A 10 -36.66 -40.26 -3.09
CA ALA A 10 -36.22 -39.37 -2.01
C ALA A 10 -34.72 -39.51 -1.71
N LEU A 11 -34.18 -40.73 -1.74
CA LEU A 11 -32.75 -40.96 -1.53
C LEU A 11 -31.90 -40.35 -2.66
N VAL A 12 -32.34 -40.49 -3.92
CA VAL A 12 -31.66 -39.88 -5.07
C VAL A 12 -31.67 -38.35 -4.96
N LEU A 13 -32.77 -37.74 -4.53
CA LEU A 13 -32.86 -36.29 -4.36
C LEU A 13 -31.94 -35.78 -3.24
N VAL A 14 -31.82 -36.53 -2.13
CA VAL A 14 -30.91 -36.20 -1.02
C VAL A 14 -29.45 -36.34 -1.46
N VAL A 15 -29.11 -37.34 -2.26
CA VAL A 15 -27.74 -37.51 -2.78
C VAL A 15 -27.38 -36.40 -3.77
N ILE A 16 -28.31 -35.98 -4.64
CA ILE A 16 -28.08 -34.86 -5.57
C ILE A 16 -27.98 -33.52 -4.81
N ALA A 17 -28.82 -33.29 -3.81
CA ALA A 17 -28.74 -32.09 -2.98
C ALA A 17 -27.45 -32.06 -2.15
N ALA A 18 -27.03 -33.19 -1.60
CA ALA A 18 -25.76 -33.32 -0.89
C ALA A 18 -24.56 -33.08 -1.82
N ASP A 19 -24.57 -33.62 -3.04
CA ASP A 19 -23.51 -33.36 -4.04
C ASP A 19 -23.49 -31.89 -4.48
N LEU A 20 -24.65 -31.24 -4.61
CA LEU A 20 -24.73 -29.81 -4.97
C LEU A 20 -24.23 -28.92 -3.82
N ILE A 21 -24.55 -29.25 -2.56
CA ILE A 21 -24.05 -28.54 -1.38
C ILE A 21 -22.55 -28.78 -1.20
N LEU A 22 -22.06 -30.00 -1.43
CA LEU A 22 -20.63 -30.31 -1.36
C LEU A 22 -19.84 -29.58 -2.47
N ARG A 23 -20.41 -29.47 -3.67
CA ARG A 23 -19.80 -28.72 -4.79
C ARG A 23 -19.82 -27.21 -4.54
N GLN A 24 -20.90 -26.66 -3.97
CA GLN A 24 -20.96 -25.25 -3.56
C GLN A 24 -20.00 -24.94 -2.41
N GLN A 25 -19.87 -25.85 -1.44
CA GLN A 25 -18.87 -25.72 -0.38
C GLN A 25 -17.44 -25.84 -0.93
N ALA A 26 -17.17 -26.73 -1.90
CA ALA A 26 -15.86 -26.84 -2.55
C ALA A 26 -15.48 -25.58 -3.36
N THR A 27 -16.45 -24.80 -3.86
CA THR A 27 -16.18 -23.48 -4.47
C THR A 27 -15.97 -22.37 -3.43
N MET A 28 -16.48 -22.52 -2.20
CA MET A 28 -16.29 -21.55 -1.11
C MET A 28 -15.10 -21.86 -0.20
N SER A 29 -14.61 -23.10 -0.21
CA SER A 29 -13.44 -23.56 0.52
C SER A 29 -12.27 -23.92 -0.40
N GLN A 30 -12.31 -23.48 -1.67
CA GLN A 30 -11.10 -23.42 -2.45
C GLN A 30 -10.13 -22.52 -1.67
N PRO A 31 -9.00 -23.05 -1.13
CA PRO A 31 -7.96 -22.17 -0.62
C PRO A 31 -7.68 -21.22 -1.76
N ASN A 32 -7.78 -19.93 -1.46
CA ASN A 32 -7.43 -18.82 -2.35
C ASN A 32 -6.37 -19.35 -3.32
N PRO A 33 -6.63 -19.46 -4.65
CA PRO A 33 -5.75 -20.20 -5.54
C PRO A 33 -4.34 -19.73 -5.22
N LEU A 34 -3.52 -20.64 -4.69
CA LEU A 34 -2.14 -20.30 -4.34
C LEU A 34 -1.63 -19.60 -5.59
N PRO A 35 -1.11 -18.35 -5.48
CA PRO A 35 -0.56 -17.67 -6.63
C PRO A 35 0.36 -18.69 -7.30
N PRO A 36 0.28 -18.84 -8.64
CA PRO A 36 0.96 -19.90 -9.36
C PRO A 36 2.38 -20.03 -8.81
N SER A 37 2.81 -21.26 -8.56
CA SER A 37 4.06 -21.63 -7.89
C SER A 37 5.32 -21.27 -8.69
N SER A 38 5.37 -20.08 -9.29
CA SER A 38 6.59 -19.47 -9.77
C SER A 38 7.20 -18.74 -8.58
N GLY A 39 8.41 -19.11 -8.14
CA GLY A 39 9.08 -18.60 -6.93
C GLY A 39 9.29 -17.08 -6.82
N TYR A 40 8.73 -16.29 -7.74
CA TYR A 40 8.76 -14.84 -7.77
C TYR A 40 7.38 -14.27 -7.44
N GLY A 41 7.33 -13.44 -6.40
CA GLY A 41 6.15 -12.67 -6.01
C GLY A 41 6.61 -11.30 -5.53
N VAL A 42 5.94 -10.25 -5.97
CA VAL A 42 6.27 -8.88 -5.53
C VAL A 42 4.98 -8.08 -5.39
N TYR A 43 4.90 -7.23 -4.37
CA TYR A 43 3.94 -6.13 -4.31
C TYR A 43 4.67 -4.83 -4.63
N LEU A 44 4.11 -4.05 -5.55
CA LEU A 44 4.63 -2.73 -5.91
C LEU A 44 3.69 -1.64 -5.44
N PHE A 45 4.26 -0.56 -4.93
CA PHE A 45 3.55 0.64 -4.54
C PHE A 45 4.28 1.84 -5.14
N VAL A 46 3.56 2.64 -5.94
CA VAL A 46 4.08 3.94 -6.37
C VAL A 46 4.00 4.87 -5.20
N ASP A 47 5.19 5.22 -4.70
CA ASP A 47 5.37 6.18 -3.63
C ASP A 47 5.11 7.58 -4.18
N GLU A 48 5.91 8.02 -5.15
CA GLU A 48 5.91 9.40 -5.64
C GLU A 48 6.04 9.41 -7.16
N VAL A 49 5.38 10.38 -7.81
CA VAL A 49 5.53 10.65 -9.25
C VAL A 49 5.74 12.14 -9.45
N THR A 50 6.93 12.51 -9.92
CA THR A 50 7.30 13.91 -10.12
C THR A 50 7.80 14.14 -11.54
N ARG A 51 7.33 15.23 -12.16
CA ARG A 51 7.78 15.68 -13.48
C ARG A 51 8.71 16.86 -13.32
N HIS A 52 9.88 16.79 -13.94
CA HIS A 52 10.86 17.87 -13.88
C HIS A 52 11.28 18.34 -15.27
N SER A 53 11.47 19.65 -15.41
CA SER A 53 12.18 20.23 -16.54
C SER A 53 13.71 20.09 -16.41
N THR A 54 14.23 19.81 -15.21
CA THR A 54 15.64 19.51 -14.94
C THR A 54 15.79 18.48 -13.82
N LEU A 55 16.77 17.58 -13.93
CA LEU A 55 17.06 16.57 -12.91
C LEU A 55 18.55 16.58 -12.58
N ALA A 56 18.89 16.81 -11.30
CA ALA A 56 20.28 16.96 -10.85
C ALA A 56 21.10 17.97 -11.70
N GLY A 57 20.47 19.08 -12.08
CA GLY A 57 21.08 20.13 -12.91
C GLY A 57 21.17 19.81 -14.40
N ARG A 58 20.62 18.68 -14.87
CA ARG A 58 20.64 18.27 -16.28
C ARG A 58 19.27 18.46 -16.92
N ALA A 59 19.26 19.05 -18.12
CA ALA A 59 18.07 19.09 -18.96
C ALA A 59 17.77 17.68 -19.53
N PRO A 60 16.49 17.35 -19.77
CA PRO A 60 16.09 16.12 -20.44
C PRO A 60 16.51 16.18 -21.92
N THR A 61 16.81 15.02 -22.49
CA THR A 61 17.15 14.87 -23.92
C THR A 61 15.89 14.85 -24.78
N ASN A 62 14.81 14.24 -24.29
CA ASN A 62 13.62 13.94 -25.08
C ASN A 62 12.44 14.88 -24.82
N GLY A 63 12.39 15.52 -23.65
CA GLY A 63 11.35 16.50 -23.35
C GLY A 63 11.22 16.83 -21.86
N TYR A 64 10.97 15.82 -21.03
CA TYR A 64 10.87 15.99 -19.58
C TYR A 64 11.37 14.78 -18.81
N TRP A 65 11.82 15.01 -17.57
CA TRP A 65 12.15 13.95 -16.65
C TRP A 65 10.90 13.48 -15.91
N LEU A 66 10.63 12.19 -15.92
CA LEU A 66 9.72 11.55 -14.98
C LEU A 66 10.54 10.84 -13.90
N GLN A 67 10.33 11.20 -12.65
CA GLN A 67 10.89 10.50 -11.50
C GLN A 67 9.76 9.76 -10.78
N VAL A 68 9.93 8.46 -10.60
CA VAL A 68 9.00 7.58 -9.90
C VAL A 68 9.74 6.93 -8.75
N TYR A 69 9.25 7.17 -7.54
CA TYR A 69 9.71 6.43 -6.37
C TYR A 69 8.77 5.24 -6.17
N ILE A 70 9.31 4.04 -5.99
CA ILE A 70 8.52 2.81 -5.85
C ILE A 70 9.02 2.01 -4.65
N THR A 71 8.12 1.58 -3.79
CA THR A 71 8.39 0.57 -2.76
C THR A 71 8.00 -0.79 -3.31
N ALA A 72 8.93 -1.73 -3.25
CA ALA A 72 8.71 -3.12 -3.62
C ALA A 72 8.81 -4.01 -2.38
N ARG A 73 7.89 -4.95 -2.23
CA ARG A 73 7.96 -6.02 -1.24
C ARG A 73 8.05 -7.37 -1.95
N ASN A 74 9.09 -8.14 -1.70
CA ASN A 74 9.15 -9.50 -2.22
C ASN A 74 8.27 -10.41 -1.37
N THR A 75 7.23 -10.96 -1.98
CA THR A 75 6.31 -11.93 -1.39
C THR A 75 6.57 -13.36 -1.82
N GLY A 76 7.51 -13.54 -2.76
CA GLY A 76 7.97 -14.83 -3.21
C GLY A 76 9.12 -15.39 -2.36
N PRO A 77 9.42 -16.69 -2.50
CA PRO A 77 10.54 -17.35 -1.85
C PRO A 77 11.90 -17.05 -2.50
N THR A 78 11.96 -16.48 -3.70
CA THR A 78 13.21 -16.24 -4.44
C THR A 78 13.64 -14.77 -4.37
N PRO A 79 14.92 -14.45 -4.08
CA PRO A 79 15.43 -13.09 -4.18
C PRO A 79 15.23 -12.48 -5.57
N LEU A 80 14.92 -11.19 -5.61
CA LEU A 80 14.73 -10.42 -6.83
C LEU A 80 15.85 -9.39 -6.95
N SER A 81 16.52 -9.32 -8.10
CA SER A 81 17.52 -8.27 -8.37
C SER A 81 17.16 -7.53 -9.66
N PRO A 82 16.07 -6.74 -9.67
CA PRO A 82 15.65 -6.01 -10.86
C PRO A 82 16.75 -5.07 -11.34
N THR A 83 16.99 -5.08 -12.63
CA THR A 83 17.84 -4.14 -13.36
C THR A 83 16.97 -3.06 -13.98
N TYR A 84 17.58 -1.98 -14.47
CA TYR A 84 16.84 -0.93 -15.18
C TYR A 84 16.03 -1.46 -16.38
N ARG A 85 16.45 -2.59 -16.99
CA ARG A 85 15.77 -3.16 -18.16
C ARG A 85 14.47 -3.88 -17.82
N ASP A 86 14.32 -4.28 -16.56
CA ASP A 86 13.15 -4.98 -16.08
C ASP A 86 12.00 -4.00 -15.79
N TRP A 87 12.27 -2.70 -15.80
CA TRP A 87 11.29 -1.66 -15.53
C TRP A 87 10.90 -0.92 -16.81
N GLU A 88 9.60 -0.62 -16.94
CA GLU A 88 9.08 0.22 -18.02
C GLU A 88 7.99 1.16 -17.52
N ALA A 89 8.06 2.43 -17.91
CA ALA A 89 6.88 3.30 -17.90
C ALA A 89 6.10 3.01 -19.20
N ARG A 90 4.79 2.77 -19.11
CA ARG A 90 3.91 2.51 -20.25
C ARG A 90 2.74 3.50 -20.26
N ASP A 91 2.19 3.79 -21.44
CA ASP A 91 0.91 4.50 -21.57
C ASP A 91 -0.28 3.55 -21.44
N ALA A 92 -1.49 4.12 -21.36
CA ALA A 92 -2.75 3.37 -21.22
C ALA A 92 -2.96 2.32 -22.31
N THR A 93 -2.42 2.55 -23.51
CA THR A 93 -2.54 1.60 -24.62
C THR A 93 -1.50 0.48 -24.55
N GLY A 94 -0.39 0.69 -23.84
CA GLY A 94 0.77 -0.20 -23.82
C GLY A 94 1.60 -0.16 -25.11
N LEU A 95 1.27 0.72 -26.06
CA LEU A 95 1.98 0.86 -27.34
C LEU A 95 3.24 1.69 -27.20
N PHE A 96 3.29 2.59 -26.22
CA PHE A 96 4.47 3.40 -25.94
C PHE A 96 5.05 3.00 -24.59
N SER A 97 6.36 2.74 -24.57
CA SER A 97 7.09 2.44 -23.35
C SER A 97 8.44 3.14 -23.31
N ALA A 98 8.96 3.31 -22.10
CA ALA A 98 10.29 3.82 -21.85
C ALA A 98 10.92 3.13 -20.64
N GLN A 99 12.22 2.87 -20.72
CA GLN A 99 12.99 2.31 -19.61
C GLN A 99 13.61 3.42 -18.76
N PRO A 100 13.87 3.17 -17.46
CA PRO A 100 14.67 4.06 -16.65
C PRO A 100 16.07 4.26 -17.24
N VAL A 101 16.61 5.46 -17.05
CA VAL A 101 17.96 5.82 -17.45
C VAL A 101 18.97 5.03 -16.62
N GLN A 102 19.72 4.15 -17.28
CA GLN A 102 20.68 3.23 -16.66
C GLN A 102 21.64 3.91 -15.68
N SER A 103 22.20 5.07 -16.04
CA SER A 103 23.19 5.79 -15.21
C SER A 103 22.61 6.40 -13.93
N LEU A 104 21.28 6.43 -13.79
CA LEU A 104 20.58 6.97 -12.64
C LEU A 104 19.80 5.89 -11.86
N TYR A 105 19.96 4.62 -12.24
CA TYR A 105 19.32 3.48 -11.61
C TYR A 105 20.21 2.91 -10.50
N GLY A 106 19.64 2.75 -9.30
CA GLY A 106 20.28 2.01 -8.20
C GLY A 106 19.82 0.56 -8.21
N SER A 107 20.77 -0.39 -8.27
CA SER A 107 20.46 -1.81 -8.15
C SER A 107 20.42 -2.21 -6.68
N GLU A 108 19.35 -2.87 -6.27
CA GLU A 108 19.24 -3.49 -4.95
C GLU A 108 18.58 -4.85 -5.06
N THR A 109 19.14 -5.83 -4.34
CA THR A 109 18.55 -7.17 -4.25
C THR A 109 17.51 -7.19 -3.15
N LEU A 110 16.29 -7.53 -3.52
CA LEU A 110 15.14 -7.64 -2.64
C LEU A 110 14.96 -9.10 -2.22
N TYR A 111 15.41 -9.44 -1.01
CA TYR A 111 15.27 -10.79 -0.46
C TYR A 111 13.82 -11.09 -0.05
N PRO A 112 13.45 -12.38 0.10
CA PRO A 112 12.11 -12.78 0.52
C PRO A 112 11.61 -12.04 1.77
N SER A 113 10.34 -11.62 1.73
CA SER A 113 9.66 -10.85 2.77
C SER A 113 10.22 -9.46 3.09
N GLN A 114 11.29 -9.01 2.42
CA GLN A 114 11.83 -7.68 2.61
C GLN A 114 11.08 -6.63 1.79
N TYR A 115 11.27 -5.38 2.22
CA TYR A 115 10.90 -4.18 1.48
C TYR A 115 12.19 -3.50 0.99
N THR A 116 12.13 -2.92 -0.20
CA THR A 116 13.15 -1.99 -0.70
C THR A 116 12.47 -0.90 -1.51
N THR A 117 13.24 0.11 -1.89
CA THR A 117 12.74 1.24 -2.68
C THR A 117 13.60 1.50 -3.91
N TYR A 118 12.96 1.81 -5.03
CA TYR A 118 13.60 2.12 -6.29
C TYR A 118 13.30 3.55 -6.72
N TRP A 119 14.33 4.26 -7.15
CA TRP A 119 14.18 5.54 -7.85
C TRP A 119 14.30 5.30 -9.35
N LEU A 120 13.16 5.25 -10.03
CA LEU A 120 13.09 5.08 -11.47
C LEU A 120 13.02 6.47 -12.14
N ARG A 121 13.97 6.76 -13.01
CA ARG A 121 14.08 8.06 -13.69
C ARG A 121 14.03 7.85 -15.18
N PHE A 122 13.07 8.46 -15.84
CA PHE A 122 12.85 8.30 -17.27
C PHE A 122 13.04 9.65 -17.98
N ASP A 123 13.69 9.63 -19.14
CA ASP A 123 13.82 10.79 -20.04
C ASP A 123 12.77 10.66 -21.15
N LEU A 124 11.62 11.31 -20.94
CA LEU A 124 10.42 11.07 -21.74
C LEU A 124 10.18 12.17 -22.77
N ASN A 125 9.63 11.78 -23.90
CA ASN A 125 9.09 12.70 -24.89
C ASN A 125 7.91 13.48 -24.29
N ALA A 126 7.80 14.78 -24.57
CA ALA A 126 6.71 15.64 -24.10
C ALA A 126 5.29 15.13 -24.45
N ALA A 127 5.13 14.39 -25.55
CA ALA A 127 3.86 13.80 -25.97
C ALA A 127 3.54 12.46 -25.28
N PHE A 128 4.54 11.79 -24.70
CA PHE A 128 4.32 10.51 -24.03
C PHE A 128 3.71 10.75 -22.65
N GLN A 129 2.54 10.15 -22.41
CA GLN A 129 1.83 10.22 -21.13
C GLN A 129 1.77 8.83 -20.51
N PRO A 130 2.77 8.46 -19.70
CA PRO A 130 2.75 7.16 -19.05
C PRO A 130 1.66 7.11 -17.98
N ASP A 131 0.93 6.01 -17.93
CA ASP A 131 -0.18 5.75 -17.01
C ASP A 131 0.21 4.74 -15.92
N ARG A 132 1.25 3.93 -16.13
CA ARG A 132 1.73 2.90 -15.22
C ARG A 132 3.23 2.66 -15.34
N VAL A 133 3.79 2.07 -14.29
CA VAL A 133 5.10 1.42 -14.34
C VAL A 133 4.91 -0.08 -14.26
N VAL A 134 5.69 -0.81 -15.05
CA VAL A 134 5.69 -2.26 -15.11
C VAL A 134 7.05 -2.78 -14.67
N LEU A 135 7.04 -3.82 -13.84
CA LEU A 135 8.20 -4.67 -13.55
C LEU A 135 8.02 -6.02 -14.22
N ALA A 136 8.93 -6.37 -15.13
CA ALA A 136 9.07 -7.71 -15.66
C ALA A 136 9.86 -8.59 -14.67
N LEU A 137 9.35 -9.79 -14.42
CA LEU A 137 9.98 -10.79 -13.58
C LEU A 137 10.62 -11.88 -14.46
N SER A 138 11.63 -12.56 -13.93
CA SER A 138 12.38 -13.59 -14.68
C SER A 138 11.54 -14.78 -15.13
N ASN A 139 10.34 -14.98 -14.57
CA ASN A 139 9.37 -15.98 -15.00
C ASN A 139 8.46 -15.52 -16.16
N GLY A 140 8.72 -14.34 -16.74
CA GLY A 140 7.90 -13.75 -17.81
C GLY A 140 6.59 -13.11 -17.33
N HIS A 141 6.36 -13.07 -16.02
CA HIS A 141 5.23 -12.34 -15.45
C HIS A 141 5.55 -10.85 -15.33
N GLU A 142 4.55 -10.00 -15.56
CA GLU A 142 4.68 -8.55 -15.42
C GLU A 142 3.76 -8.04 -14.31
N LEU A 143 4.27 -7.13 -13.47
CA LEU A 143 3.43 -6.38 -12.52
C LEU A 143 3.36 -4.92 -12.93
N GLY A 144 2.17 -4.48 -13.30
CA GLY A 144 1.86 -3.07 -13.53
C GLY A 144 1.31 -2.38 -12.28
N VAL A 145 1.81 -1.18 -12.00
CA VAL A 145 1.26 -0.29 -10.97
C VAL A 145 0.94 1.07 -11.59
N PRO A 146 -0.29 1.61 -11.41
CA PRO A 146 -0.66 2.90 -11.98
C PRO A 146 0.22 4.04 -11.44
N LEU A 147 0.57 4.97 -12.34
CA LEU A 147 1.26 6.24 -12.05
C LEU A 147 0.32 7.36 -11.64
N VAL A 148 -0.99 7.19 -11.84
CA VAL A 148 -1.97 7.88 -11.03
C VAL A 148 -1.74 7.35 -9.61
N GLY A 149 -1.06 8.13 -8.78
CA GLY A 149 -0.83 7.79 -7.38
C GLY A 149 -2.12 7.22 -6.84
N GLY A 150 -2.06 5.98 -6.32
CA GLY A 150 -3.26 5.24 -5.91
C GLY A 150 -4.11 6.07 -4.93
N PRO A 151 -5.31 5.60 -4.53
CA PRO A 151 -6.11 6.32 -3.53
C PRO A 151 -5.19 6.77 -2.41
N ARG A 152 -5.04 8.10 -2.21
CA ARG A 152 -4.10 8.67 -1.23
C ARG A 152 -4.60 8.29 0.16
N ARG A 153 -4.29 7.06 0.57
CA ARG A 153 -4.80 6.43 1.77
C ARG A 153 -3.66 5.86 2.60
N LEU A 154 -3.67 6.16 3.89
CA LEU A 154 -2.79 5.52 4.85
C LEU A 154 -3.43 4.23 5.35
N GLY A 155 -2.65 3.15 5.39
CA GLY A 155 -2.99 1.96 6.15
C GLY A 155 -2.55 2.17 7.60
N ILE A 156 -3.49 2.04 8.54
CA ILE A 156 -3.23 2.14 9.97
C ILE A 156 -3.75 0.90 10.66
N LEU A 157 -2.90 0.26 11.45
CA LEU A 157 -3.32 -0.71 12.45
C LEU A 157 -3.42 -0.01 13.79
N VAL A 158 -4.62 0.02 14.38
CA VAL A 158 -4.86 0.58 15.71
C VAL A 158 -4.88 -0.56 16.73
N GLY A 159 -4.17 -0.39 17.84
CA GLY A 159 -4.19 -1.30 18.97
C GLY A 159 -3.97 -0.55 20.28
N ARG A 160 -3.87 -1.31 21.37
CA ARG A 160 -3.56 -0.79 22.70
C ARG A 160 -2.16 -1.21 23.11
N SER A 161 -1.43 -0.32 23.79
CA SER A 161 -0.14 -0.69 24.40
C SER A 161 -0.35 -1.77 25.48
N GLY A 162 0.69 -2.57 25.76
CA GLY A 162 0.58 -3.69 26.71
C GLY A 162 0.24 -3.26 28.14
N ASP A 163 0.61 -2.05 28.52
CA ASP A 163 0.25 -1.41 29.80
C ASP A 163 -1.11 -0.69 29.77
N GLY A 164 -1.79 -0.68 28.63
CA GLY A 164 -3.11 -0.08 28.44
C GLY A 164 -3.14 1.45 28.39
N THR A 165 -1.99 2.12 28.58
CA THR A 165 -1.91 3.59 28.74
C THR A 165 -2.06 4.35 27.43
N ASN A 166 -1.72 3.72 26.31
CA ASN A 166 -1.71 4.33 24.99
C ASN A 166 -2.54 3.54 23.97
N TRP A 167 -3.18 4.26 23.06
CA TRP A 167 -3.46 3.73 21.73
C TRP A 167 -2.17 3.75 20.92
N THR A 168 -1.91 2.67 20.19
CA THR A 168 -0.81 2.55 19.25
C THR A 168 -1.38 2.48 17.86
N MET A 169 -1.09 3.49 17.03
CA MET A 169 -1.39 3.47 15.60
C MET A 169 -0.11 3.17 14.85
N THR A 170 -0.03 2.03 14.18
CA THR A 170 1.13 1.64 13.38
C THR A 170 0.80 1.83 11.91
N ILE A 171 1.66 2.55 11.19
CA ILE A 171 1.52 2.75 9.74
C ILE A 171 1.87 1.44 9.02
N THR A 172 0.90 0.86 8.32
CA THR A 172 1.06 -0.39 7.56
C THR A 172 1.24 -0.16 6.06
N SER A 173 0.78 0.99 5.56
CA SER A 173 1.01 1.46 4.18
C SER A 173 0.85 2.98 4.09
N ARG A 174 1.45 3.63 3.09
CA ARG A 174 1.39 5.08 2.91
C ARG A 174 1.43 5.48 1.42
N PRO A 175 0.74 6.56 0.99
CA PRO A 175 1.08 7.29 -0.23
C PRO A 175 2.42 8.01 0.01
N ALA A 176 3.27 8.20 -1.00
CA ALA A 176 4.51 8.93 -0.74
C ALA A 176 4.49 10.39 -1.12
N GLY A 177 5.68 10.98 -0.96
CA GLY A 177 5.85 12.40 -0.72
C GLY A 177 5.35 12.84 0.66
N LEU A 178 4.79 11.95 1.50
CA LEU A 178 4.33 12.31 2.83
C LEU A 178 5.52 12.62 3.74
N THR A 179 5.65 13.90 4.09
CA THR A 179 6.59 14.37 5.08
C THR A 179 5.92 14.40 6.46
N ALA A 180 6.69 14.21 7.52
CA ALA A 180 6.16 14.30 8.89
C ALA A 180 5.67 15.74 9.20
N SER A 181 6.21 16.75 8.51
CA SER A 181 5.81 18.16 8.65
C SER A 181 4.56 18.53 7.83
N GLY A 182 4.28 17.82 6.74
CA GLY A 182 3.12 18.05 5.87
C GLY A 182 1.92 17.16 6.17
N THR A 183 2.13 16.09 6.95
CA THR A 183 1.07 15.16 7.38
C THR A 183 0.51 15.62 8.72
N MET A 184 -0.80 15.81 8.79
CA MET A 184 -1.49 16.38 9.93
C MET A 184 -2.41 15.35 10.57
N VAL A 185 -2.49 15.35 11.90
CA VAL A 185 -3.48 14.57 12.64
C VAL A 185 -4.47 15.49 13.34
N THR A 186 -5.75 15.11 13.29
CA THR A 186 -6.86 15.76 13.98
C THR A 186 -7.60 14.69 14.77
N VAL A 187 -8.09 15.04 15.96
CA VAL A 187 -8.95 14.17 16.76
C VAL A 187 -10.22 14.91 17.13
N LEU A 188 -11.35 14.26 16.97
CA LEU A 188 -12.65 14.73 17.41
C LEU A 188 -13.13 13.87 18.58
N ASN A 189 -13.79 14.49 19.55
CA ASN A 189 -14.46 13.75 20.62
C ASN A 189 -15.71 13.01 20.09
N ALA A 190 -16.38 12.26 20.96
CA ALA A 190 -17.56 11.48 20.59
C ALA A 190 -18.76 12.31 20.11
N THR A 191 -18.80 13.61 20.43
CA THR A 191 -19.84 14.55 19.96
C THR A 191 -19.45 15.28 18.67
N GLY A 192 -18.24 15.03 18.15
CA GLY A 192 -17.73 15.61 16.90
C GLY A 192 -16.97 16.93 17.08
N GLU A 193 -16.75 17.39 18.31
CA GLU A 193 -15.97 18.59 18.59
C GLU A 193 -14.47 18.30 18.55
N THR A 194 -13.67 19.31 18.19
CA THR A 194 -12.22 19.18 18.08
C THR A 194 -11.55 18.94 19.44
N ALA A 195 -11.01 17.75 19.64
CA ALA A 195 -10.18 17.39 20.80
C ALA A 195 -8.68 17.66 20.53
N LEU A 196 -8.24 17.49 19.29
CA LEU A 196 -6.91 17.88 18.80
C LEU A 196 -7.08 18.56 17.45
N ALA A 197 -6.70 19.84 17.37
CA ALA A 197 -6.66 20.56 16.09
C ALA A 197 -5.61 19.95 15.15
N ALA A 198 -5.76 20.15 13.85
CA ALA A 198 -4.83 19.65 12.84
C ALA A 198 -3.37 20.02 13.20
N THR A 199 -2.59 19.02 13.58
CA THR A 199 -1.22 19.19 14.07
C THR A 199 -0.27 18.29 13.28
N ALA A 200 0.85 18.84 12.82
CA ALA A 200 1.82 18.10 12.02
C ALA A 200 2.44 16.97 12.86
N LEU A 201 2.71 15.81 12.25
CA LEU A 201 3.30 14.67 12.97
C LEU A 201 4.62 15.05 13.64
N SER A 202 5.45 15.85 12.96
CA SER A 202 6.73 16.35 13.49
C SER A 202 6.59 17.34 14.66
N ALA A 203 5.40 17.90 14.89
CA ALA A 203 5.13 18.86 15.95
C ALA A 203 4.46 18.23 17.18
N LEU A 204 4.12 16.93 17.13
CA LEU A 204 3.46 16.23 18.22
C LEU A 204 4.42 15.99 19.38
N THR A 205 4.05 16.48 20.56
CA THR A 205 4.79 16.24 21.80
C THR A 205 3.88 15.62 22.86
N TYR A 206 4.33 14.48 23.41
CA TYR A 206 3.54 13.74 24.38
C TYR A 206 3.25 14.56 25.65
N SER A 207 4.17 15.45 26.03
CA SER A 207 4.01 16.31 27.21
C SER A 207 2.88 17.35 27.06
N THR A 208 2.65 17.87 25.85
CA THR A 208 1.69 18.96 25.61
C THR A 208 0.35 18.44 25.16
N VAL A 209 0.33 17.59 24.13
CA VAL A 209 -0.91 17.13 23.50
C VAL A 209 -1.20 15.66 23.77
N ARG A 210 -0.38 14.96 24.56
CA ARG A 210 -0.54 13.52 24.86
C ARG A 210 -0.57 12.64 23.61
N VAL A 211 0.08 13.11 22.56
CA VAL A 211 0.34 12.36 21.32
C VAL A 211 1.80 12.53 20.95
N VAL A 212 2.43 11.46 20.47
CA VAL A 212 3.78 11.52 19.90
C VAL A 212 3.88 10.69 18.64
N TYR A 213 4.60 11.21 17.66
CA TYR A 213 5.03 10.48 16.49
C TYR A 213 6.39 9.84 16.75
N VAL A 214 6.47 8.53 16.55
CA VAL A 214 7.65 7.70 16.77
C VAL A 214 8.06 7.13 15.41
N PRO A 215 9.01 7.75 14.71
CA PRO A 215 9.46 7.24 13.43
C PRO A 215 10.25 5.95 13.61
N ALA A 216 10.11 5.02 12.66
CA ALA A 216 10.99 3.86 12.53
C ALA A 216 12.35 4.24 11.92
N GLY A 217 12.40 5.33 11.15
CA GLY A 217 13.60 5.89 10.52
C GLY A 217 14.00 7.27 11.04
N ASN A 218 14.49 8.13 10.13
CA ASN A 218 15.02 9.47 10.47
C ASN A 218 13.95 10.54 10.81
N GLY A 219 12.67 10.22 10.71
CA GLY A 219 11.55 11.11 11.04
C GLY A 219 11.27 12.26 10.07
N THR A 220 11.96 12.32 8.92
CA THR A 220 11.67 13.34 7.89
C THR A 220 10.44 12.97 7.06
N TYR A 221 10.34 11.69 6.68
CA TYR A 221 9.25 11.15 5.87
C TYR A 221 8.42 10.14 6.67
N VAL A 222 7.12 10.12 6.37
CA VAL A 222 6.20 9.11 6.90
C VAL A 222 6.51 7.78 6.23
N SER A 223 6.80 6.76 7.04
CA SER A 223 7.27 5.44 6.65
C SER A 223 6.38 4.35 7.23
N VAL A 224 6.42 3.17 6.60
CA VAL A 224 5.83 1.96 7.18
C VAL A 224 6.54 1.64 8.51
N ALA A 225 5.79 1.12 9.48
CA ALA A 225 6.19 0.85 10.86
C ALA A 225 6.41 2.07 11.75
N ASP A 226 6.26 3.29 11.25
CA ASP A 226 6.10 4.46 12.10
C ASP A 226 4.88 4.31 13.00
N ARG A 227 4.94 4.93 14.18
CA ARG A 227 3.87 4.85 15.18
C ARG A 227 3.40 6.22 15.62
N LEU A 228 2.11 6.33 15.91
CA LEU A 228 1.56 7.39 16.73
C LEU A 228 1.07 6.78 18.05
N LEU A 229 1.48 7.37 19.16
CA LEU A 229 1.05 6.95 20.49
C LEU A 229 0.14 8.02 21.08
N PHE A 230 -1.11 7.67 21.38
CA PHE A 230 -2.10 8.57 21.97
C PHE A 230 -2.40 8.13 23.40
N GLY A 231 -2.28 9.04 24.36
CA GLY A 231 -2.65 8.76 25.74
C GLY A 231 -4.16 8.51 25.86
N THR A 232 -4.53 7.33 26.36
CA THR A 232 -5.94 6.88 26.46
C THR A 232 -6.79 7.71 27.41
N ILE A 233 -6.18 8.44 28.35
CA ILE A 233 -6.87 9.37 29.25
C ILE A 233 -7.30 10.64 28.50
N ALA A 234 -6.44 11.16 27.62
CA ALA A 234 -6.73 12.36 26.85
C ALA A 234 -7.64 12.07 25.64
N TYR A 235 -7.47 10.87 25.07
CA TYR A 235 -8.21 10.40 23.89
C TYR A 235 -8.84 9.03 24.22
N PRO A 236 -9.96 9.00 24.94
CA PRO A 236 -10.62 7.76 25.30
C PRO A 236 -11.29 7.08 24.10
N ALA A 237 -11.76 5.85 24.31
CA ALA A 237 -12.52 5.11 23.30
C ALA A 237 -13.76 5.91 22.86
N GLY A 238 -14.13 5.77 21.57
CA GLY A 238 -15.22 6.51 20.95
C GLY A 238 -14.82 7.85 20.33
N TYR A 239 -13.60 8.35 20.61
CA TYR A 239 -13.05 9.49 19.88
C TYR A 239 -12.69 9.07 18.46
N SER A 240 -12.86 9.99 17.50
CA SER A 240 -12.50 9.75 16.10
C SER A 240 -11.22 10.46 15.73
N TYR A 241 -10.40 9.83 14.91
CA TYR A 241 -9.16 10.39 14.40
C TYR A 241 -9.24 10.57 12.89
N ARG A 242 -8.51 11.56 12.39
CA ARG A 242 -8.31 11.82 10.97
C ARG A 242 -6.86 12.17 10.74
N ILE A 243 -6.23 11.53 9.76
CA ILE A 243 -4.91 11.91 9.28
C ILE A 243 -5.08 12.39 7.86
N SER A 244 -4.54 13.56 7.58
CA SER A 244 -4.61 14.21 6.28
C SER A 244 -3.24 14.70 5.86
N ASP A 245 -3.10 15.03 4.59
CA ASP A 245 -2.09 15.99 4.16
C ASP A 245 -2.74 17.38 3.97
N SER A 246 -2.00 18.32 3.40
CA SER A 246 -2.51 19.67 3.10
C SER A 246 -3.63 19.73 2.05
N THR A 247 -3.96 18.60 1.41
CA THR A 247 -4.88 18.54 0.26
C THR A 247 -5.98 17.49 0.40
N THR A 248 -5.76 16.40 1.13
CA THR A 248 -6.63 15.22 1.15
C THR A 248 -6.62 14.54 2.51
N GLU A 249 -7.76 13.99 2.92
CA GLU A 249 -7.84 13.06 4.04
C GLU A 249 -7.29 11.69 3.61
N LEU A 250 -6.30 11.20 4.37
CA LEU A 250 -5.58 9.97 4.09
C LEU A 250 -6.18 8.76 4.81
N VAL A 251 -6.71 8.96 6.02
CA VAL A 251 -7.38 7.92 6.79
C VAL A 251 -8.22 8.55 7.88
N ASN A 252 -9.33 7.89 8.21
CA ASN A 252 -10.11 8.19 9.39
C ASN A 252 -10.45 6.89 10.13
N GLY A 253 -10.90 7.03 11.37
CA GLY A 253 -11.41 5.92 12.15
C GLY A 253 -11.76 6.36 13.56
N THR A 254 -11.98 5.38 14.42
CA THR A 254 -12.31 5.59 15.83
C THR A 254 -11.36 4.81 16.71
N PHE A 255 -11.03 5.36 17.87
CA PHE A 255 -10.39 4.60 18.93
C PHE A 255 -11.41 3.61 19.50
N SER A 256 -11.25 2.33 19.18
CA SER A 256 -12.06 1.23 19.68
C SER A 256 -11.15 0.20 20.33
N GLY A 257 -11.53 -0.25 21.53
CA GLY A 257 -10.82 -1.28 22.30
C GLY A 257 -11.72 -2.46 22.54
#